data_AF-A0A2N1X9U3-F1
#
_entry.id   AF-A0A2N1X9U3-F1
#
_cell.length_a   1.000
_cell.length_b   1.000
_cell.length_c   1.000
_cell.angle_alpha   90.00
_cell.angle_beta   90.00
_cell.angle_gamma   90.00
#
_symmetry.space_group_name_H-M   'P 1'
#
loop_
_entity.id
_entity.type
_entity.pdbx_description
1 polymer ?
#
loop_
_entity_poly.entity_id
_entity_poly.type
_entity_poly.pdbx_seq_one_letter_code
_entity_poly.pdbx_strand_id
1 'polypeptide(L)'
;ATHTDKPAAAKRCGELLMQLLAANLRPRDIITPTALRNATRAVAGTAGSTNAVLHLLAIAHEAGVALDLETFEDASRSTPVIADLKPGGRYTAVELFEAGGTARVLAELRAAGLLTDAPTVSGRRLFEELDAAPAAAAGNAAQPVVLDHRHPLSARGGYSILYGALAPEGCIVKLAGHGRSRHEGPARVFDSEEAAFAAVQARQIQPGDVIVIRFEGPAGGPGMREMLAVTAALVGQGLGNDVALITDGRFSGATYGFMVGHMAPEAARGGPLARLREGDRIVIDVAQRRIDTDADLDRREPTPAPVRVSHGALAKYARLVSSASRGAITTA
;
A
#
# COMPACT_ATOMS: atom_id res chain seq x y z
N ALA A 1 -18.05 -12.42 6.76
CA ALA A 1 -17.66 -13.34 7.85
C ALA A 1 -18.80 -14.29 8.22
N THR A 2 -20.02 -13.77 8.36
CA THR A 2 -21.23 -14.49 8.77
C THR A 2 -21.96 -15.25 7.65
N HIS A 3 -21.40 -15.30 6.44
CA HIS A 3 -22.01 -16.01 5.31
C HIS A 3 -22.12 -17.52 5.63
N THR A 4 -23.25 -18.14 5.30
CA THR A 4 -23.58 -19.53 5.62
C THR A 4 -22.59 -20.55 5.06
N ASP A 5 -21.90 -20.20 3.97
CA ASP A 5 -20.90 -21.07 3.34
C ASP A 5 -19.54 -21.05 4.05
N LYS A 6 -19.29 -20.06 4.93
CA LYS A 6 -17.99 -19.90 5.58
C LYS A 6 -17.58 -21.12 6.44
N PRO A 7 -18.47 -21.75 7.23
CA PRO A 7 -18.17 -23.01 7.91
C PRO A 7 -17.78 -24.16 6.96
N ALA A 8 -18.48 -24.30 5.83
CA ALA A 8 -18.15 -25.32 4.83
C ALA A 8 -16.78 -25.07 4.19
N ALA A 9 -16.45 -23.81 3.89
CA ALA A 9 -15.12 -23.43 3.42
C ALA A 9 -14.03 -23.73 4.45
N ALA A 10 -14.28 -23.49 5.75
CA ALA A 10 -13.33 -23.82 6.82
C ALA A 10 -13.09 -25.34 6.93
N LYS A 11 -14.15 -26.15 6.82
CA LYS A 11 -14.01 -27.62 6.74
C LYS A 11 -13.16 -28.03 5.52
N ARG A 12 -13.44 -27.44 4.36
CA ARG A 12 -12.68 -27.71 3.13
C ARG A 12 -11.20 -27.35 3.26
N CYS A 13 -10.84 -26.30 3.99
CA CYS A 13 -9.44 -25.98 4.29
C CYS A 13 -8.74 -27.12 5.04
N GLY A 14 -9.41 -27.79 5.97
CA GLY A 14 -8.85 -28.95 6.67
C GLY A 14 -8.61 -30.15 5.75
N GLU A 15 -9.55 -30.42 4.85
CA GLU A 15 -9.39 -31.48 3.83
C GLU A 15 -8.22 -31.17 2.88
N LEU A 16 -8.12 -29.92 2.42
CA LEU A 16 -7.02 -29.45 1.58
C LEU A 16 -5.67 -29.57 2.29
N LEU A 17 -5.61 -29.24 3.58
CA LEU A 17 -4.38 -29.40 4.36
C LEU A 17 -3.90 -30.86 4.38
N MET A 18 -4.80 -31.82 4.55
CA MET A 18 -4.44 -33.25 4.52
C MET A 18 -3.96 -33.69 3.14
N GLN A 19 -4.55 -33.14 2.06
CA GLN A 19 -4.10 -33.39 0.69
C GLN A 19 -2.70 -32.82 0.44
N LEU A 20 -2.45 -31.58 0.88
CA LEU A 20 -1.13 -30.93 0.79
C LEU A 20 -0.06 -31.69 1.56
N LEU A 21 -0.39 -32.16 2.77
CA LEU A 21 0.50 -32.98 3.58
C LEU A 21 0.86 -34.29 2.89
N ALA A 22 -0.14 -34.99 2.33
CA ALA A 22 0.08 -36.24 1.60
C ALA A 22 0.94 -36.04 0.34
N ALA A 23 0.76 -34.91 -0.36
CA ALA A 23 1.53 -34.55 -1.55
C ALA A 23 2.91 -33.91 -1.23
N ASN A 24 3.20 -33.63 0.04
CA ASN A 24 4.36 -32.85 0.49
C ASN A 24 4.51 -31.50 -0.25
N LEU A 25 3.39 -30.83 -0.55
CA LEU A 25 3.40 -29.51 -1.18
C LEU A 25 3.49 -28.43 -0.10
N ARG A 26 4.57 -27.64 -0.11
CA ARG A 26 4.90 -26.69 0.96
C ARG A 26 4.66 -25.24 0.51
N PRO A 27 4.59 -24.27 1.45
CA PRO A 27 4.38 -22.87 1.09
C PRO A 27 5.36 -22.32 0.06
N ARG A 28 6.66 -22.67 0.13
CA ARG A 28 7.68 -22.22 -0.84
C ARG A 28 7.53 -22.83 -2.24
N ASP A 29 6.81 -23.94 -2.36
CA ASP A 29 6.49 -24.54 -3.65
C ASP A 29 5.33 -23.79 -4.33
N ILE A 30 4.54 -23.01 -3.56
CA ILE A 30 3.39 -22.21 -4.03
C ILE A 30 3.76 -20.73 -4.17
N ILE A 31 4.45 -20.16 -3.17
CA ILE A 31 4.90 -18.76 -3.15
C ILE A 31 6.16 -18.65 -4.02
N THR A 32 5.92 -18.47 -5.31
CA THR A 32 6.94 -18.35 -6.35
C THR A 32 7.03 -16.90 -6.86
N PRO A 33 8.08 -16.53 -7.62
CA PRO A 33 8.14 -15.23 -8.28
C PRO A 33 6.87 -14.92 -9.10
N THR A 34 6.34 -15.94 -9.79
CA THR A 34 5.10 -15.84 -10.57
C THR A 34 3.89 -15.56 -9.69
N ALA A 35 3.74 -16.28 -8.58
CA ALA A 35 2.62 -16.08 -7.66
C ALA A 35 2.64 -14.68 -7.03
N LEU A 36 3.82 -14.17 -6.65
CA LEU A 36 3.97 -12.82 -6.13
C LEU A 36 3.68 -11.74 -7.18
N ARG A 37 4.15 -11.92 -8.42
CA ARG A 37 3.80 -11.03 -9.54
C ARG A 37 2.29 -11.01 -9.80
N ASN A 38 1.62 -12.16 -9.78
CA ASN A 38 0.16 -12.20 -9.88
C ASN A 38 -0.51 -11.47 -8.71
N ALA A 39 0.03 -11.58 -7.49
CA ALA A 39 -0.49 -10.88 -6.33
C ALA A 39 -0.35 -9.35 -6.47
N THR A 40 0.78 -8.84 -6.95
CA THR A 40 0.94 -7.39 -7.18
C THR A 40 -0.05 -6.87 -8.23
N ARG A 41 -0.31 -7.65 -9.29
CA ARG A 41 -1.33 -7.38 -10.31
C ARG A 41 -2.74 -7.36 -9.75
N ALA A 42 -3.09 -8.31 -8.88
CA ALA A 42 -4.39 -8.34 -8.21
C ALA A 42 -4.60 -7.13 -7.29
N VAL A 43 -3.55 -6.72 -6.56
CA VAL A 43 -3.58 -5.49 -5.74
C VAL A 43 -3.77 -4.25 -6.62
N ALA A 44 -3.04 -4.15 -7.73
CA ALA A 44 -3.19 -3.03 -8.66
C ALA A 44 -4.60 -2.97 -9.28
N GLY A 45 -5.10 -4.10 -9.77
CA GLY A 45 -6.41 -4.19 -10.43
C GLY A 45 -7.61 -3.93 -9.52
N THR A 46 -7.40 -3.98 -8.21
CA THR A 46 -8.42 -3.65 -7.19
C THR A 46 -8.18 -2.30 -6.52
N ALA A 47 -7.17 -1.54 -6.95
CA ALA A 47 -6.69 -0.35 -6.24
C ALA A 47 -6.51 -0.59 -4.72
N GLY A 48 -5.95 -1.76 -4.39
CA GLY A 48 -5.78 -2.23 -3.02
C GLY A 48 -4.88 -1.34 -2.16
N SER A 49 -4.86 -1.64 -0.86
CA SER A 49 -4.07 -0.86 0.11
C SER A 49 -2.58 -0.87 -0.23
N THR A 50 -1.91 0.27 -0.02
CA THR A 50 -0.45 0.41 -0.11
C THR A 50 0.28 -0.45 0.93
N ASN A 51 -0.39 -0.84 2.03
CA ASN A 51 0.14 -1.81 3.01
C ASN A 51 0.42 -3.18 2.38
N ALA A 52 -0.24 -3.54 1.27
CA ALA A 52 0.04 -4.78 0.55
C ALA A 52 1.48 -4.83 0.04
N VAL A 53 2.11 -3.69 -0.25
CA VAL A 53 3.52 -3.62 -0.64
C VAL A 53 4.41 -4.12 0.49
N LEU A 54 4.21 -3.63 1.71
CA LEU A 54 4.96 -4.08 2.89
C LEU A 54 4.78 -5.58 3.13
N HIS A 55 3.53 -6.04 3.12
CA HIS A 55 3.23 -7.44 3.41
C HIS A 55 3.77 -8.39 2.36
N LEU A 56 3.65 -8.05 1.07
CA LEU A 56 4.17 -8.90 -0.01
C LEU A 56 5.70 -8.93 -0.03
N LEU A 57 6.38 -7.82 0.27
CA LEU A 57 7.85 -7.81 0.46
C LEU A 57 8.27 -8.71 1.64
N ALA A 58 7.58 -8.64 2.77
CA ALA A 58 7.86 -9.49 3.93
C ALA A 58 7.59 -10.99 3.64
N ILE A 59 6.47 -11.30 2.97
CA ILE A 59 6.14 -12.67 2.53
C ILE A 59 7.21 -13.19 1.57
N ALA A 60 7.65 -12.37 0.61
CA ALA A 60 8.69 -12.72 -0.34
C ALA A 60 10.01 -13.05 0.38
N HIS A 61 10.41 -12.23 1.35
CA HIS A 61 11.59 -12.48 2.18
C HIS A 61 11.53 -13.83 2.89
N GLU A 62 10.44 -14.13 3.61
CA GLU A 62 10.27 -15.40 4.33
C GLU A 62 10.20 -16.62 3.40
N ALA A 63 9.66 -16.43 2.20
CA ALA A 63 9.64 -17.45 1.14
C ALA A 63 11.00 -17.64 0.46
N GLY A 64 11.97 -16.72 0.66
CA GLY A 64 13.25 -16.74 -0.04
C GLY A 64 13.14 -16.33 -1.52
N VAL A 65 12.15 -15.50 -1.86
CA VAL A 65 11.88 -15.04 -3.22
C VAL A 65 12.21 -13.56 -3.33
N ALA A 66 12.95 -13.18 -4.38
CA ALA A 66 13.22 -11.78 -4.66
C ALA A 66 11.95 -11.05 -5.08
N LEU A 67 11.66 -9.92 -4.42
CA LEU A 67 10.61 -8.98 -4.75
C LEU A 67 11.08 -7.59 -4.32
N ASP A 68 10.90 -6.60 -5.18
CA ASP A 68 11.31 -5.22 -4.95
C ASP A 68 10.19 -4.23 -5.27
N LEU A 69 10.40 -2.95 -4.95
CA LEU A 69 9.43 -1.90 -5.21
C LEU A 69 9.13 -1.72 -6.71
N GLU A 70 10.11 -1.94 -7.60
CA GLU A 70 9.90 -1.82 -9.05
C GLU A 70 8.87 -2.83 -9.57
N THR A 71 8.82 -4.03 -9.00
CA THR A 71 7.79 -5.02 -9.33
C THR A 71 6.36 -4.50 -9.07
N PHE A 72 6.18 -3.63 -8.07
CA PHE A 72 4.89 -3.01 -7.78
C PHE A 72 4.58 -1.82 -8.70
N GLU A 73 5.58 -1.02 -9.05
CA GLU A 73 5.37 0.06 -10.05
C GLU A 73 4.97 -0.54 -11.40
N ASP A 74 5.68 -1.57 -11.86
CA ASP A 74 5.35 -2.25 -13.11
C ASP A 74 3.92 -2.80 -13.07
N ALA A 75 3.53 -3.42 -11.95
CA ALA A 75 2.18 -3.89 -11.73
C ALA A 75 1.15 -2.76 -11.79
N SER A 76 1.41 -1.66 -11.08
CA SER A 76 0.52 -0.50 -11.06
C SER A 76 0.38 0.14 -12.44
N ARG A 77 1.47 0.38 -13.17
CA ARG A 77 1.44 1.06 -14.48
C ARG A 77 0.71 0.29 -15.57
N SER A 78 0.82 -1.03 -15.55
CA SER A 78 0.31 -1.88 -16.64
C SER A 78 -0.92 -2.71 -16.25
N THR A 79 -1.50 -2.50 -15.07
CA THR A 79 -2.77 -3.11 -14.69
C THR A 79 -3.85 -2.06 -14.47
N PRO A 80 -4.95 -2.12 -15.23
CA PRO A 80 -6.07 -1.22 -15.04
C PRO A 80 -6.84 -1.57 -13.77
N VAL A 81 -7.45 -0.56 -13.13
CA VAL A 81 -8.34 -0.79 -11.99
C VAL A 81 -9.70 -1.23 -12.51
N ILE A 82 -10.07 -2.47 -12.21
CA ILE A 82 -11.28 -3.14 -12.70
C ILE A 82 -12.28 -3.48 -11.59
N ALA A 83 -11.95 -3.29 -10.31
CA ALA A 83 -12.88 -3.52 -9.21
C ALA A 83 -13.30 -2.20 -8.57
N ASP A 84 -14.60 -1.94 -8.54
CA ASP A 84 -15.18 -0.71 -8.01
C ASP A 84 -15.44 -0.80 -6.50
N LEU A 85 -14.36 -0.84 -5.73
CA LEU A 85 -14.40 -1.12 -4.30
C LEU A 85 -14.08 0.11 -3.46
N LYS A 86 -14.83 0.27 -2.36
CA LYS A 86 -14.50 1.22 -1.30
C LYS A 86 -13.07 0.98 -0.80
N PRO A 87 -12.35 2.05 -0.45
CA PRO A 87 -12.85 3.42 -0.23
C PRO A 87 -12.82 4.34 -1.45
N GLY A 88 -12.18 3.95 -2.55
CA GLY A 88 -12.14 4.76 -3.78
C GLY A 88 -13.38 4.58 -4.67
N GLY A 89 -14.05 3.45 -4.54
CA GLY A 89 -15.22 3.05 -5.32
C GLY A 89 -16.51 2.95 -4.50
N ARG A 90 -17.51 2.27 -5.07
CA ARG A 90 -18.88 2.21 -4.55
C ARG A 90 -19.17 0.98 -3.69
N TYR A 91 -18.63 -0.18 -4.06
CA TYR A 91 -19.04 -1.47 -3.52
C TYR A 91 -18.12 -1.94 -2.39
N THR A 92 -18.59 -2.92 -1.61
CA THR A 92 -17.79 -3.55 -0.55
C THR A 92 -17.41 -4.98 -0.93
N ALA A 93 -16.71 -5.67 -0.02
CA ALA A 93 -16.38 -7.07 -0.20
C ALA A 93 -17.61 -8.00 -0.31
N VAL A 94 -18.78 -7.57 0.19
CA VAL A 94 -20.02 -8.36 0.10
C VAL A 94 -20.51 -8.39 -1.33
N GLU A 95 -20.67 -7.23 -1.97
CA GLU A 95 -21.11 -7.15 -3.35
C GLU A 95 -20.05 -7.73 -4.30
N LEU A 96 -18.75 -7.63 -3.97
CA LEU A 96 -17.71 -8.35 -4.70
C LEU A 96 -17.93 -9.86 -4.66
N PHE A 97 -18.20 -10.41 -3.47
CA PHE A 97 -18.46 -11.85 -3.31
C PHE A 97 -19.68 -12.29 -4.14
N GLU A 98 -20.78 -11.54 -4.08
CA GLU A 98 -21.98 -11.80 -4.88
C GLU A 98 -21.72 -11.71 -6.39
N ALA A 99 -20.81 -10.82 -6.81
CA ALA A 99 -20.38 -10.66 -8.20
C ALA A 99 -19.34 -11.71 -8.68
N GLY A 100 -19.17 -12.83 -7.95
CA GLY A 100 -18.21 -13.90 -8.30
C GLY A 100 -16.84 -13.79 -7.60
N GLY A 101 -16.70 -12.84 -6.67
CA GLY A 101 -15.58 -12.73 -5.76
C GLY A 101 -14.23 -12.44 -6.42
N THR A 102 -13.17 -12.79 -5.71
CA THR A 102 -11.78 -12.64 -6.20
C THR A 102 -11.53 -13.44 -7.47
N ALA A 103 -12.19 -14.59 -7.65
CA ALA A 103 -12.04 -15.39 -8.87
C ALA A 103 -12.48 -14.61 -10.11
N ARG A 104 -13.56 -13.82 -10.03
CA ARG A 104 -14.00 -12.96 -11.14
C ARG A 104 -12.96 -11.90 -11.50
N VAL A 105 -12.34 -11.26 -10.50
CA VAL A 105 -11.26 -10.28 -10.72
C VAL A 105 -10.07 -10.93 -11.40
N LEU A 106 -9.62 -12.08 -10.91
CA LEU A 106 -8.47 -12.79 -11.48
C LEU A 106 -8.76 -13.33 -12.88
N ALA A 107 -9.98 -13.80 -13.15
CA ALA A 107 -10.38 -14.23 -14.49
C ALA A 107 -10.31 -13.08 -15.50
N GLU A 108 -10.74 -11.87 -15.11
CA GLU A 108 -10.65 -10.69 -15.97
C GLU A 108 -9.19 -10.26 -16.21
N LEU A 109 -8.34 -10.30 -15.18
CA LEU A 109 -6.90 -10.04 -15.34
C LEU A 109 -6.21 -11.11 -16.21
N ARG A 110 -6.64 -12.38 -16.14
CA ARG A 110 -6.19 -13.44 -17.05
C ARG A 110 -6.62 -13.14 -18.49
N ALA A 111 -7.87 -12.72 -18.71
CA ALA A 111 -8.36 -12.36 -20.04
C ALA A 111 -7.58 -11.17 -20.65
N ALA A 112 -7.11 -10.25 -19.81
CA ALA A 112 -6.22 -9.15 -20.20
C ALA A 112 -4.76 -9.58 -20.45
N GLY A 113 -4.41 -10.85 -20.26
CA GLY A 113 -3.04 -11.36 -20.38
C GLY A 113 -2.09 -10.92 -19.25
N LEU A 114 -2.64 -10.44 -18.12
CA LEU A 114 -1.87 -9.87 -17.01
C LEU A 114 -1.48 -10.87 -15.92
N LEU A 115 -2.05 -12.08 -15.96
CA LEU A 115 -1.72 -13.16 -15.04
C LEU A 115 -0.95 -14.26 -15.77
N THR A 116 -0.07 -14.93 -15.04
CA THR A 116 0.63 -16.13 -15.49
C THR A 116 0.20 -17.31 -14.62
N ASP A 117 0.05 -18.50 -15.21
CA ASP A 117 -0.43 -19.65 -14.48
C ASP A 117 0.55 -20.11 -13.37
N ALA A 118 0.04 -20.39 -12.17
CA ALA A 118 0.84 -20.62 -10.97
C ALA A 118 0.27 -21.77 -10.12
N PRO A 119 1.08 -22.48 -9.33
CA PRO A 119 0.58 -23.49 -8.39
C PRO A 119 -0.33 -22.87 -7.32
N THR A 120 -1.28 -23.67 -6.80
CA THR A 120 -2.18 -23.25 -5.72
C THR A 120 -2.28 -24.31 -4.62
N VAL A 121 -2.95 -23.96 -3.51
CA VAL A 121 -3.15 -24.84 -2.35
C VAL A 121 -4.08 -26.03 -2.60
N SER A 122 -4.80 -26.07 -3.72
CA SER A 122 -5.66 -27.21 -4.05
C SER A 122 -4.95 -28.35 -4.77
N GLY A 123 -3.71 -28.12 -5.20
CA GLY A 123 -2.99 -28.98 -6.16
C GLY A 123 -3.31 -28.68 -7.62
N ARG A 124 -4.37 -27.90 -7.92
CA ARG A 124 -4.65 -27.36 -9.26
C ARG A 124 -3.82 -26.11 -9.51
N ARG A 125 -3.60 -25.80 -10.79
CA ARG A 125 -3.02 -24.52 -11.19
C ARG A 125 -4.05 -23.40 -11.13
N LEU A 126 -3.58 -22.15 -11.05
CA LEU A 126 -4.41 -20.96 -10.91
C LEU A 126 -5.47 -20.89 -12.01
N PHE A 127 -5.10 -21.16 -13.27
CA PHE A 127 -6.06 -21.06 -14.36
C PHE A 127 -7.16 -22.13 -14.29
N GLU A 128 -6.82 -23.34 -13.84
CA GLU A 128 -7.79 -24.41 -13.58
C GLU A 128 -8.72 -24.06 -12.40
N GLU A 129 -8.21 -23.39 -11.36
CA GLU A 129 -9.04 -22.84 -10.28
C GLU A 129 -10.05 -21.82 -10.80
N LEU A 130 -9.62 -20.93 -11.69
CA LEU A 130 -10.48 -19.90 -12.27
C LEU A 130 -11.55 -20.51 -13.19
N ASP A 131 -11.18 -21.52 -13.99
CA ASP A 131 -12.11 -22.21 -14.90
C ASP A 131 -13.16 -23.02 -14.13
N ALA A 132 -12.83 -23.52 -12.93
CA ALA A 132 -13.73 -24.24 -12.06
C ALA A 132 -14.52 -23.35 -11.07
N ALA A 133 -14.24 -22.05 -11.03
CA ALA A 133 -14.92 -21.14 -10.13
C ALA A 133 -16.41 -21.00 -10.53
N PRO A 134 -17.34 -20.92 -9.57
CA PRO A 134 -18.74 -20.69 -9.88
C PRO A 134 -18.90 -19.41 -10.70
N ALA A 135 -19.77 -19.46 -11.72
CA ALA A 135 -20.16 -18.26 -12.44
C ALA A 135 -20.76 -17.24 -11.46
N ALA A 136 -20.51 -15.96 -11.69
CA ALA A 136 -21.15 -14.90 -10.91
C ALA A 136 -22.67 -15.10 -10.96
N ALA A 137 -23.34 -14.94 -9.82
CA ALA A 137 -24.79 -14.83 -9.83
C ALA A 137 -25.16 -13.66 -10.75
N ALA A 138 -26.22 -13.80 -11.56
CA ALA A 138 -26.71 -12.71 -12.38
C ALA A 138 -27.04 -11.53 -11.45
N GLY A 139 -26.15 -10.53 -11.44
CA GLY A 139 -26.25 -9.41 -10.51
C GLY A 139 -27.44 -8.53 -10.86
N ASN A 140 -28.20 -8.11 -9.85
CA ASN A 140 -29.30 -7.14 -9.98
C ASN A 140 -28.81 -5.68 -10.01
N ALA A 141 -27.50 -5.44 -10.18
CA ALA A 141 -26.93 -4.10 -10.13
C ALA A 141 -26.96 -3.43 -11.50
N ALA A 142 -27.36 -2.16 -11.54
CA ALA A 142 -27.34 -1.34 -12.76
C ALA A 142 -25.92 -1.14 -13.33
N GLN A 143 -24.87 -1.35 -12.53
CA GLN A 143 -23.48 -1.32 -12.96
C GLN A 143 -22.69 -2.49 -12.33
N PRO A 144 -21.70 -3.07 -13.04
CA PRO A 144 -20.95 -4.21 -12.55
C PRO A 144 -19.92 -3.84 -11.47
N VAL A 145 -19.77 -4.70 -10.46
CA VAL A 145 -18.75 -4.57 -9.39
C VAL A 145 -17.33 -4.79 -9.93
N VAL A 146 -17.19 -5.75 -10.85
CA VAL A 146 -15.95 -6.03 -11.59
C VAL A 146 -16.19 -5.69 -13.06
N LEU A 147 -15.48 -4.68 -13.54
CA LEU A 147 -15.58 -4.16 -14.89
C LEU A 147 -14.76 -5.00 -15.88
N ASP A 148 -15.11 -4.87 -17.16
CA ASP A 148 -14.29 -5.36 -18.27
C ASP A 148 -12.96 -4.59 -18.31
N HIS A 149 -11.83 -5.27 -18.46
CA HIS A 149 -10.50 -4.65 -18.49
C HIS A 149 -10.32 -3.62 -19.61
N ARG A 150 -11.14 -3.67 -20.66
CA ARG A 150 -11.16 -2.70 -21.78
C ARG A 150 -11.90 -1.42 -21.44
N HIS A 151 -12.75 -1.44 -20.42
CA HIS A 151 -13.49 -0.29 -19.90
C HIS A 151 -13.27 -0.14 -18.39
N PRO A 152 -12.02 0.07 -17.95
CA PRO A 152 -11.70 0.09 -16.52
C PRO A 152 -12.06 1.43 -15.88
N LEU A 153 -12.04 1.47 -14.54
CA LEU A 153 -12.19 2.72 -13.78
C LEU A 153 -10.99 3.66 -13.96
N SER A 154 -9.81 3.06 -14.12
CA SER A 154 -8.55 3.76 -14.37
C SER A 154 -7.65 2.87 -15.22
N ALA A 155 -6.90 3.48 -16.13
CA ALA A 155 -5.94 2.76 -16.98
C ALA A 155 -4.72 2.22 -16.21
N ARG A 156 -4.46 2.73 -15.00
CA ARG A 156 -3.39 2.29 -14.10
C ARG A 156 -3.90 2.06 -12.67
N GLY A 157 -3.17 1.27 -11.90
CA GLY A 157 -3.38 1.01 -10.49
C GLY A 157 -3.39 2.27 -9.62
N GLY A 158 -3.96 2.15 -8.42
CA GLY A 158 -4.25 3.27 -7.51
C GLY A 158 -3.06 3.85 -6.73
N TYR A 159 -1.82 3.52 -7.09
CA TYR A 159 -0.60 3.98 -6.40
C TYR A 159 0.60 4.10 -7.37
N SER A 160 1.68 4.74 -6.93
CA SER A 160 2.97 4.75 -7.63
C SER A 160 4.14 4.71 -6.65
N ILE A 161 5.27 4.18 -7.10
CA ILE A 161 6.54 4.21 -6.38
C ILE A 161 7.35 5.42 -6.83
N LEU A 162 7.72 6.27 -5.88
CA LEU A 162 8.60 7.43 -6.11
C LEU A 162 9.95 7.23 -5.44
N TYR A 163 10.98 7.87 -5.97
CA TYR A 163 12.30 8.00 -5.37
C TYR A 163 12.72 9.48 -5.34
N GLY A 164 13.92 9.79 -4.85
CA GLY A 164 14.48 11.13 -4.98
C GLY A 164 15.27 11.51 -3.74
N ALA A 165 15.62 12.78 -3.64
CA ALA A 165 16.42 13.30 -2.52
C ALA A 165 15.75 13.04 -1.16
N LEU A 166 14.41 12.97 -1.10
CA LEU A 166 13.68 12.71 0.14
C LEU A 166 13.39 11.24 0.43
N ALA A 167 13.45 10.38 -0.58
CA ALA A 167 13.19 8.93 -0.45
C ALA A 167 14.14 8.12 -1.35
N PRO A 168 15.44 8.06 -1.02
CA PRO A 168 16.42 7.39 -1.88
C PRO A 168 16.22 5.86 -1.93
N GLU A 169 15.59 5.25 -0.92
CA GLU A 169 15.19 3.83 -0.95
C GLU A 169 13.75 3.62 -1.47
N GLY A 170 13.03 4.70 -1.77
CA GLY A 170 11.68 4.69 -2.31
C GLY A 170 10.60 5.03 -1.29
N CYS A 171 9.43 5.39 -1.82
CA CYS A 171 8.20 5.64 -1.07
C CYS A 171 6.98 5.37 -1.95
N ILE A 172 5.78 5.40 -1.35
CA ILE A 172 4.54 5.07 -2.05
C ILE A 172 3.59 6.25 -2.00
N VAL A 173 3.22 6.76 -3.17
CA VAL A 173 2.15 7.74 -3.33
C VAL A 173 0.87 7.04 -3.73
N LYS A 174 -0.24 7.39 -3.09
CA LYS A 174 -1.57 6.95 -3.51
C LYS A 174 -2.09 7.89 -4.60
N LEU A 175 -2.65 7.34 -5.68
CA LEU A 175 -3.18 8.10 -6.82
C LEU A 175 -4.72 8.12 -6.90
N ALA A 176 -5.37 7.23 -6.15
CA ALA A 176 -6.83 7.13 -6.18
C ALA A 176 -7.47 8.39 -5.56
N GLY A 177 -8.35 9.04 -6.33
CA GLY A 177 -9.30 10.03 -5.80
C GLY A 177 -8.96 11.52 -5.95
N HIS A 178 -7.81 11.93 -6.52
CA HIS A 178 -7.45 13.35 -6.61
C HIS A 178 -7.02 13.88 -7.99
N GLY A 179 -6.79 13.02 -9.00
CA GLY A 179 -6.52 13.42 -10.40
C GLY A 179 -5.23 14.23 -10.67
N ARG A 180 -4.58 14.74 -9.63
CA ARG A 180 -3.29 15.45 -9.70
C ARG A 180 -2.14 14.45 -9.86
N SER A 181 -1.15 14.83 -10.66
CA SER A 181 0.12 14.07 -10.84
C SER A 181 1.33 14.80 -10.27
N ARG A 182 1.16 16.04 -9.81
CA ARG A 182 2.24 16.86 -9.24
C ARG A 182 1.71 17.73 -8.11
N HIS A 183 2.47 17.88 -7.04
CA HIS A 183 2.24 18.83 -5.95
C HIS A 183 3.55 19.47 -5.55
N GLU A 184 3.51 20.76 -5.20
CA GLU A 184 4.68 21.51 -4.77
C GLU A 184 4.28 22.57 -3.75
N GLY A 185 5.09 22.71 -2.70
CA GLY A 185 4.87 23.75 -1.70
C GLY A 185 5.86 23.71 -0.54
N PRO A 186 5.72 24.64 0.41
CA PRO A 186 6.57 24.71 1.59
C PRO A 186 6.27 23.58 2.58
N ALA A 187 7.32 23.05 3.21
CA ALA A 187 7.21 22.03 4.23
C ALA A 187 6.64 22.58 5.54
N ARG A 188 5.64 21.90 6.10
CA ARG A 188 5.14 22.07 7.47
C ARG A 188 5.59 20.85 8.27
N VAL A 189 6.63 20.98 9.11
CA VAL A 189 7.36 19.82 9.67
C VAL A 189 6.93 19.50 11.10
N PHE A 190 6.55 18.23 11.33
CA PHE A 190 6.09 17.72 12.61
C PHE A 190 6.82 16.42 12.98
N ASP A 191 7.18 16.29 14.26
CA ASP A 191 7.89 15.12 14.81
C ASP A 191 6.94 14.06 15.39
N SER A 192 5.63 14.30 15.31
CA SER A 192 4.58 13.32 15.65
C SER A 192 3.24 13.60 14.96
N GLU A 193 2.40 12.57 14.83
CA GLU A 193 1.02 12.71 14.35
C GLU A 193 0.22 13.70 15.21
N GLU A 194 0.40 13.68 16.52
CA GLU A 194 -0.33 14.53 17.46
C GLU A 194 -0.04 16.01 17.22
N ALA A 195 1.23 16.36 16.97
CA ALA A 195 1.62 17.73 16.66
C ALA A 195 1.04 18.21 15.32
N ALA A 196 1.09 17.35 14.29
CA ALA A 196 0.49 17.64 13.00
C ALA A 196 -1.04 17.83 13.11
N PHE A 197 -1.70 16.95 13.86
CA PHE A 197 -3.14 17.03 14.10
C PHE A 197 -3.53 18.31 14.84
N ALA A 198 -2.77 18.70 15.87
CA ALA A 198 -3.01 19.95 16.59
C ALA A 198 -2.88 21.18 15.67
N ALA A 199 -1.89 21.22 14.79
CA ALA A 199 -1.71 22.29 13.81
C ALA A 199 -2.86 22.36 12.79
N VAL A 200 -3.33 21.21 12.30
CA VAL A 200 -4.51 21.13 11.43
C VAL A 200 -5.76 21.65 12.17
N GLN A 201 -6.01 21.21 13.40
CA GLN A 201 -7.15 21.71 14.19
C GLN A 201 -7.10 23.23 14.43
N ALA A 202 -5.90 23.76 14.67
CA ALA A 202 -5.65 25.18 14.85
C ALA A 202 -5.69 25.98 13.54
N ARG A 203 -6.00 25.35 12.40
CA ARG A 203 -6.06 25.97 11.06
C ARG A 203 -4.76 26.67 10.67
N GLN A 204 -3.63 26.08 11.05
CA GLN A 204 -2.29 26.59 10.73
C GLN A 204 -1.76 26.10 9.38
N ILE A 205 -2.48 25.20 8.72
CA ILE A 205 -2.14 24.65 7.41
C ILE A 205 -2.86 25.44 6.32
N GLN A 206 -2.12 25.83 5.29
CA GLN A 206 -2.60 26.58 4.14
C GLN A 206 -2.71 25.69 2.89
N PRO A 207 -3.60 26.02 1.94
CA PRO A 207 -3.57 25.43 0.60
C PRO A 207 -2.17 25.53 -0.02
N GLY A 208 -1.69 24.44 -0.61
CA GLY A 208 -0.35 24.32 -1.20
C GLY A 208 0.69 23.71 -0.26
N ASP A 209 0.50 23.74 1.06
CA ASP A 209 1.46 23.20 2.02
C ASP A 209 1.77 21.70 1.77
N VAL A 210 2.98 21.31 2.17
CA VAL A 210 3.39 19.91 2.27
C VAL A 210 3.62 19.57 3.74
N ILE A 211 2.65 18.89 4.35
CA ILE A 211 2.78 18.41 5.73
C ILE A 211 3.78 17.26 5.76
N VAL A 212 4.79 17.37 6.63
CA VAL A 212 5.81 16.34 6.84
C VAL A 212 5.63 15.80 8.26
N ILE A 213 5.26 14.52 8.39
CA ILE A 213 5.19 13.84 9.70
C ILE A 213 6.32 12.82 9.75
N ARG A 214 7.32 13.06 10.59
CA ARG A 214 8.51 12.21 10.69
C ARG A 214 8.64 11.53 12.04
N PHE A 215 9.51 10.53 12.12
CA PHE A 215 9.66 9.65 13.28
C PHE A 215 8.43 8.79 13.54
N GLU A 216 7.66 8.48 12.49
CA GLU A 216 6.53 7.55 12.53
C GLU A 216 6.83 6.25 11.78
N GLY A 217 8.08 6.07 11.33
CA GLY A 217 8.56 4.87 10.66
C GLY A 217 8.67 3.63 11.57
N PRO A 218 9.17 2.50 11.02
CA PRO A 218 9.28 1.25 11.75
C PRO A 218 10.01 1.38 13.10
N ALA A 219 11.19 1.99 13.13
CA ALA A 219 11.95 2.17 14.36
C ALA A 219 11.56 3.44 15.11
N GLY A 220 11.18 4.51 14.40
CA GLY A 220 10.87 5.82 14.99
C GLY A 220 9.56 5.90 15.75
N GLY A 221 8.51 5.27 15.20
CA GLY A 221 7.15 5.30 15.76
C GLY A 221 7.08 4.84 17.22
N PRO A 222 7.64 3.67 17.59
CA PRO A 222 7.96 2.50 16.73
C PRO A 222 6.69 1.75 16.30
N GLY A 223 6.84 0.88 15.29
CA GLY A 223 5.74 0.04 14.79
C GLY A 223 5.07 0.57 13.52
N MET A 224 5.61 1.65 12.94
CA MET A 224 5.14 2.22 11.68
C MET A 224 3.62 2.48 11.71
N ARG A 225 3.13 3.34 12.60
CA ARG A 225 1.68 3.49 12.82
C ARG A 225 0.95 3.97 11.57
N GLU A 226 -0.32 3.60 11.48
CA GLU A 226 -1.21 4.06 10.42
C GLU A 226 -1.94 5.31 10.89
N MET A 227 -1.76 6.43 10.17
CA MET A 227 -2.27 7.74 10.57
C MET A 227 -3.53 8.08 9.78
N LEU A 228 -4.67 8.22 10.47
CA LEU A 228 -5.96 8.56 9.88
C LEU A 228 -6.46 9.93 10.34
N ALA A 229 -6.18 10.31 11.59
CA ALA A 229 -6.76 11.48 12.22
C ALA A 229 -6.45 12.79 11.48
N VAL A 230 -5.19 12.98 11.08
CA VAL A 230 -4.74 14.17 10.33
C VAL A 230 -5.45 14.28 8.99
N THR A 231 -5.58 13.16 8.28
CA THR A 231 -6.18 13.15 6.94
C THR A 231 -7.69 13.41 6.98
N ALA A 232 -8.40 12.84 7.96
CA ALA A 232 -9.82 13.11 8.18
C ALA A 232 -10.07 14.59 8.54
N ALA A 233 -9.20 15.19 9.37
CA ALA A 233 -9.31 16.59 9.74
C ALA A 233 -9.11 17.54 8.54
N LEU A 234 -8.15 17.26 7.66
CA LEU A 234 -7.92 18.04 6.43
C LEU A 234 -9.13 18.00 5.49
N VAL A 235 -9.71 16.81 5.28
CA VAL A 235 -10.93 16.65 4.46
C VAL A 235 -12.09 17.43 5.07
N GLY A 236 -12.29 17.34 6.40
CA GLY A 236 -13.33 18.08 7.11
C GLY A 236 -13.19 19.61 7.03
N GLN A 237 -11.99 20.11 6.77
CA GLN A 237 -11.72 21.54 6.55
C GLN A 237 -11.72 21.96 5.07
N GLY A 238 -11.99 21.04 4.14
CA GLY A 238 -11.99 21.31 2.71
C GLY A 238 -10.59 21.39 2.07
N LEU A 239 -9.53 21.03 2.80
CA LEU A 239 -8.14 21.08 2.32
C LEU A 239 -7.66 19.77 1.69
N GLY A 240 -8.51 18.73 1.63
CA GLY A 240 -8.11 17.38 1.22
C GLY A 240 -7.51 17.28 -0.19
N ASN A 241 -7.86 18.20 -1.09
CA ASN A 241 -7.30 18.24 -2.45
C ASN A 241 -6.16 19.26 -2.60
N ASP A 242 -5.92 20.12 -1.63
CA ASP A 242 -5.02 21.27 -1.77
C ASP A 242 -3.73 21.15 -0.97
N VAL A 243 -3.60 20.13 -0.13
CA VAL A 243 -2.43 19.88 0.71
C VAL A 243 -1.86 18.50 0.39
N ALA A 244 -0.54 18.38 0.37
CA ALA A 244 0.13 17.09 0.35
C ALA A 244 0.61 16.70 1.74
N LEU A 245 0.71 15.40 2.00
CA LEU A 245 1.20 14.90 3.28
C LEU A 245 2.17 13.74 3.03
N ILE A 246 3.35 13.85 3.62
CA ILE A 246 4.44 12.87 3.50
C ILE A 246 4.86 12.33 4.87
N THR A 247 5.21 11.05 4.94
CA THR A 247 5.65 10.43 6.20
C THR A 247 6.52 9.18 6.00
N ASP A 248 7.41 8.92 6.96
CA ASP A 248 8.07 7.62 7.11
C ASP A 248 7.15 6.54 7.72
N GLY A 249 5.98 6.91 8.25
CA GLY A 249 4.90 6.01 8.67
C GLY A 249 3.98 5.54 7.53
N ARG A 250 2.70 5.27 7.86
CA ARG A 250 1.70 4.74 6.91
C ARG A 250 0.39 5.52 6.95
N PHE A 251 -0.39 5.40 5.88
CA PHE A 251 -1.76 5.90 5.82
C PHE A 251 -2.75 4.78 5.61
N SER A 252 -3.96 5.04 6.09
CA SER A 252 -5.08 4.12 5.90
C SER A 252 -5.47 3.98 4.43
N GLY A 253 -6.11 2.86 4.12
CA GLY A 253 -6.78 2.67 2.84
C GLY A 253 -7.80 3.79 2.53
N ALA A 254 -8.41 4.44 3.52
CA ALA A 254 -9.51 5.41 3.36
C ALA A 254 -9.07 6.86 3.11
N THR A 255 -7.80 7.08 2.85
CA THR A 255 -7.25 8.44 2.75
C THR A 255 -7.50 9.07 1.37
N TYR A 256 -7.90 10.35 1.37
CA TYR A 256 -8.06 11.22 0.20
C TYR A 256 -6.95 12.28 0.18
N GLY A 257 -6.52 12.72 -1.01
CA GLY A 257 -5.48 13.74 -1.19
C GLY A 257 -4.11 13.18 -1.62
N PHE A 258 -3.12 14.08 -1.74
CA PHE A 258 -1.77 13.75 -2.23
C PHE A 258 -0.90 13.17 -1.09
N MET A 259 -0.97 11.86 -0.90
CA MET A 259 -0.45 11.20 0.30
C MET A 259 0.70 10.27 -0.03
N VAL A 260 1.85 10.50 0.59
CA VAL A 260 3.09 9.74 0.36
C VAL A 260 3.56 9.09 1.66
N GLY A 261 3.40 7.77 1.75
CA GLY A 261 3.82 7.00 2.91
C GLY A 261 5.11 6.22 2.65
N HIS A 262 5.60 5.57 3.70
CA HIS A 262 6.70 4.62 3.62
C HIS A 262 8.00 5.27 3.13
N MET A 263 8.20 6.55 3.42
CA MET A 263 9.42 7.26 3.05
C MET A 263 10.63 6.56 3.65
N ALA A 264 11.54 6.09 2.80
CA ALA A 264 12.70 5.31 3.19
C ALA A 264 14.01 5.95 2.67
N PRO A 265 15.07 6.01 3.49
CA PRO A 265 15.15 5.60 4.89
C PRO A 265 14.31 6.48 5.84
N GLU A 266 13.82 5.90 6.93
CA GLU A 266 13.02 6.64 7.93
C GLU A 266 13.87 7.68 8.68
N ALA A 267 13.22 8.70 9.25
CA ALA A 267 13.90 9.78 9.95
C ALA A 267 14.69 9.29 11.18
N ALA A 268 14.17 8.29 11.91
CA ALA A 268 14.84 7.73 13.08
C ALA A 268 16.15 7.00 12.75
N ARG A 269 16.38 6.67 11.48
CA ARG A 269 17.62 6.07 10.97
C ARG A 269 18.52 7.09 10.26
N GLY A 270 18.24 8.40 10.43
CA GLY A 270 19.01 9.48 9.83
C GLY A 270 18.68 9.75 8.36
N GLY A 271 17.54 9.21 7.87
CA GLY A 271 17.07 9.46 6.51
C GLY A 271 16.75 10.94 6.24
N PRO A 272 16.54 11.32 4.98
CA PRO A 272 16.40 12.72 4.56
C PRO A 272 15.31 13.51 5.32
N LEU A 273 14.21 12.86 5.70
CA LEU A 273 13.13 13.52 6.47
C LEU A 273 13.62 14.09 7.82
N ALA A 274 14.64 13.49 8.45
CA ALA A 274 15.21 14.01 9.70
C ALA A 274 15.90 15.37 9.51
N ARG A 275 16.27 15.74 8.28
CA ARG A 275 17.03 16.95 7.94
C ARG A 275 16.17 18.08 7.38
N LEU A 276 14.91 17.78 7.04
CA LEU A 276 13.93 18.77 6.63
C LEU A 276 13.64 19.78 7.74
N ARG A 277 13.43 21.03 7.32
CA ARG A 277 13.09 22.18 8.15
C ARG A 277 11.84 22.86 7.62
N GLU A 278 11.19 23.61 8.50
CA GLU A 278 10.01 24.41 8.16
C GLU A 278 10.29 25.33 6.97
N GLY A 279 9.38 25.33 5.98
CA GLY A 279 9.47 26.17 4.79
C GLY A 279 10.33 25.63 3.65
N ASP A 280 11.07 24.52 3.84
CA ASP A 280 11.79 23.88 2.72
C ASP A 280 10.81 23.54 1.59
N ARG A 281 11.20 23.82 0.35
CA ARG A 281 10.34 23.52 -0.80
C ARG A 281 10.41 22.05 -1.12
N ILE A 282 9.24 21.41 -1.23
CA ILE A 282 9.11 19.99 -1.60
C ILE A 282 8.37 19.90 -2.92
N VAL A 283 8.88 19.07 -3.82
CA VAL A 283 8.27 18.75 -5.11
C VAL A 283 7.96 17.26 -5.14
N ILE A 284 6.70 16.91 -5.38
CA ILE A 284 6.24 15.54 -5.60
C ILE A 284 5.77 15.44 -7.04
N ASP A 285 6.43 14.62 -7.85
CA ASP A 285 6.16 14.44 -9.27
C ASP A 285 5.95 12.95 -9.58
N VAL A 286 4.70 12.56 -9.80
CA VAL A 286 4.31 11.18 -10.10
C VAL A 286 4.75 10.77 -11.50
N ALA A 287 4.74 11.70 -12.46
CA ALA A 287 5.10 11.39 -13.84
C ALA A 287 6.60 11.07 -13.96
N GLN A 288 7.44 11.81 -13.24
CA GLN A 288 8.87 11.56 -13.17
C GLN A 288 9.25 10.51 -12.12
N ARG A 289 8.29 10.09 -11.28
CA ARG A 289 8.49 9.21 -10.13
C ARG A 289 9.48 9.77 -9.11
N ARG A 290 9.38 11.08 -8.84
CA ARG A 290 10.32 11.83 -8.01
C ARG A 290 9.65 12.52 -6.81
N ILE A 291 10.37 12.55 -5.69
CA ILE A 291 10.10 13.37 -4.52
C ILE A 291 11.41 14.03 -4.05
N ASP A 292 11.49 15.34 -4.25
CA ASP A 292 12.72 16.11 -4.08
C ASP A 292 12.50 17.39 -3.27
N THR A 293 13.61 17.97 -2.83
CA THR A 293 13.70 19.31 -2.26
C THR A 293 14.92 20.01 -2.86
N ASP A 294 14.89 21.34 -2.94
CA ASP A 294 16.06 22.15 -3.29
C ASP A 294 16.95 22.46 -2.07
N ALA A 295 16.53 22.05 -0.87
CA ALA A 295 17.32 22.16 0.34
C ALA A 295 18.58 21.28 0.28
N ASP A 296 19.72 21.84 0.66
CA ASP A 296 20.98 21.13 0.84
C ASP A 296 20.94 20.33 2.16
N LEU A 297 20.37 19.12 2.09
CA LEU A 297 20.16 18.28 3.26
C LEU A 297 21.48 17.77 3.85
N ASP A 298 22.50 17.52 3.02
CA ASP A 298 23.78 16.96 3.45
C ASP A 298 24.55 17.90 4.39
N ARG A 299 24.32 19.22 4.27
CA ARG A 299 24.91 20.23 5.16
C ARG A 299 24.18 20.42 6.50
N ARG A 300 23.07 19.74 6.72
CA ARG A 300 22.22 19.94 7.91
C ARG A 300 22.32 18.74 8.84
N GLU A 301 22.60 18.98 10.12
CA GLU A 301 22.47 17.93 11.13
C GLU A 301 21.03 17.39 11.19
N PRO A 302 20.83 16.07 11.30
CA PRO A 302 19.50 15.50 11.45
C PRO A 302 18.92 15.87 12.82
N THR A 303 17.63 16.14 12.88
CA THR A 303 16.91 16.22 14.15
C THR A 303 17.03 14.86 14.87
N PRO A 304 17.47 14.83 16.14
CA PRO A 304 17.55 13.59 16.90
C PRO A 304 16.16 12.94 17.05
N ALA A 305 16.10 11.62 16.89
CA ALA A 305 14.86 10.88 17.07
C ALA A 305 14.41 10.91 18.54
N PRO A 306 13.12 11.19 18.83
CA PRO A 306 12.61 11.12 20.19
C PRO A 306 12.62 9.67 20.69
N VAL A 307 13.05 9.45 21.94
CA VAL A 307 12.99 8.13 22.58
C VAL A 307 11.55 7.87 23.03
N ARG A 308 10.79 7.12 22.23
CA ARG A 308 9.38 6.80 22.55
C ARG A 308 9.24 5.59 23.47
N VAL A 309 10.09 4.58 23.29
CA VAL A 309 10.12 3.37 24.12
C VAL A 309 11.57 2.93 24.36
N SER A 310 11.88 2.47 25.57
CA SER A 310 13.23 2.03 25.95
C SER A 310 13.33 0.55 26.31
N HIS A 311 12.20 -0.12 26.59
CA HIS A 311 12.13 -1.54 26.95
C HIS A 311 10.89 -2.24 26.36
N GLY A 312 10.81 -3.56 26.50
CA GLY A 312 9.65 -4.35 26.08
C GLY A 312 9.62 -4.70 24.58
N ALA A 313 8.47 -5.17 24.10
CA ALA A 313 8.30 -5.68 22.75
C ALA A 313 8.62 -4.64 21.66
N LEU A 314 8.14 -3.40 21.83
CA LEU A 314 8.36 -2.32 20.87
C LEU A 314 9.83 -1.88 20.81
N ALA A 315 10.55 -1.90 21.93
CA ALA A 315 11.99 -1.62 21.93
C ALA A 315 12.78 -2.73 21.22
N LYS A 316 12.39 -4.00 21.35
CA LYS A 316 12.96 -5.11 20.58
C LYS A 316 12.67 -4.95 19.08
N TYR A 317 11.42 -4.62 18.74
CA TYR A 317 11.00 -4.38 17.36
C TYR A 317 11.84 -3.27 16.72
N ALA A 318 11.95 -2.09 17.36
CA ALA A 318 12.71 -0.97 16.83
C ALA A 318 14.20 -1.30 16.57
N ARG A 319 14.78 -2.22 17.35
CA ARG A 319 16.16 -2.69 17.16
C ARG A 319 16.31 -3.63 15.96
N LEU A 320 15.33 -4.51 15.73
CA LEU A 320 15.40 -5.60 14.77
C LEU A 320 14.79 -5.27 13.40
N VAL A 321 13.86 -4.31 13.36
CA VAL A 321 13.07 -4.04 12.17
C VAL A 321 13.90 -3.41 11.05
N SER A 322 13.69 -3.88 9.82
CA SER A 322 14.27 -3.33 8.60
C SER A 322 13.52 -2.07 8.12
N SER A 323 14.07 -1.44 7.09
CA SER A 323 13.38 -0.38 6.33
C SER A 323 12.03 -0.84 5.78
N ALA A 324 11.11 0.11 5.62
CA ALA A 324 9.83 -0.09 4.95
C ALA A 324 10.00 -0.52 3.48
N SER A 325 11.06 -0.06 2.80
CA SER A 325 11.43 -0.49 1.44
C SER A 325 11.74 -1.99 1.34
N ARG A 326 12.00 -2.64 2.48
CA ARG A 326 12.26 -4.09 2.63
C ARG A 326 11.11 -4.85 3.30
N GLY A 327 9.94 -4.22 3.46
CA GLY A 327 8.77 -4.84 4.08
C GLY A 327 8.73 -4.82 5.61
N ALA A 328 9.59 -4.03 6.26
CA ALA A 328 9.67 -3.92 7.73
C ALA A 328 9.79 -5.30 8.43
N ILE A 329 10.61 -6.19 7.87
CA ILE A 329 10.91 -7.51 8.41
C ILE A 329 11.73 -7.41 9.70
N THR A 330 11.64 -8.40 10.58
CA THR A 330 12.39 -8.44 11.86
C THR A 330 13.41 -9.59 11.93
N THR A 331 13.69 -10.20 10.78
CA THR A 331 14.58 -11.36 10.58
C THR A 331 15.78 -11.02 9.66
N ALA A 332 16.03 -9.71 9.46
CA ALA A 332 16.99 -9.16 8.50
C ALA A 332 18.46 -9.47 8.80
#